data_AF-S7MLM3-F1
#
_entry.id   AF-S7MLM3-F1
#
_cell.length_a   1.000
_cell.length_b   1.000
_cell.length_c   1.000
_cell.angle_alpha   90.00
_cell.angle_beta   90.00
_cell.angle_gamma   90.00
#
_symmetry.space_group_name_H-M   'P 1'
#
loop_
_entity.id
_entity.type
_entity.pdbx_description
1 polymer ?
#
loop_
_entity_poly.entity_id
_entity_poly.type
_entity_poly.pdbx_seq_one_letter_code
_entity_poly.pdbx_strand_id
1 'polypeptide(L)'
;MGLKDGQIKIWEVQTGILLLKLSSHQNVVRDLSFTPSGSLILVSVSRNKNLRIWDLNKQGKQIQVLSGHLQWVYCCSISPD
;
A
#
# COMPACT_ATOMS: atom_id res chain seq x y z
N MET A 1 8.23 7.14 21.98
CA MET A 1 8.72 6.14 21.02
C MET A 1 7.90 6.30 19.74
N GLY A 2 8.48 6.96 18.73
CA GLY A 2 7.75 7.64 17.66
C GLY A 2 6.82 6.74 16.86
N LEU A 3 5.55 7.16 16.77
CA LEU A 3 4.54 6.64 15.86
C LEU A 3 5.09 6.75 14.44
N LYS A 4 5.55 5.63 13.88
CA LYS A 4 5.96 5.58 12.47
C LYS A 4 4.71 5.78 11.62
N ASP A 5 4.59 6.96 11.03
CA ASP A 5 3.56 7.27 10.05
C ASP A 5 3.73 6.36 8.84
N GLY A 6 2.86 5.36 8.72
CA GLY A 6 2.72 4.53 7.52
C GLY A 6 2.17 5.37 6.37
N GLN A 7 3.05 6.13 5.71
CA GLN A 7 2.74 6.88 4.51
C GLN A 7 3.48 6.24 3.33
N ILE A 8 2.77 6.06 2.23
CA ILE A 8 3.34 5.61 0.96
C ILE A 8 3.31 6.80 0.02
N LYS A 9 4.43 7.04 -0.64
CA LYS A 9 4.57 8.10 -1.63
C LYS A 9 4.88 7.46 -2.97
N ILE A 10 4.12 7.83 -3.99
CA ILE A 10 4.34 7.41 -5.37
C ILE A 10 4.98 8.57 -6.11
N TRP A 11 6.08 8.29 -6.79
CA TRP A 11 6.89 9.29 -7.47
C TRP A 11 6.96 8.95 -8.95
N GLU A 12 6.97 9.97 -9.79
CA GLU A 12 7.35 9.83 -11.19
C GLU A 12 8.87 9.59 -11.27
N VAL A 13 9.28 8.47 -11.86
CA VAL A 13 10.69 8.05 -11.86
C VAL A 13 11.59 9.01 -12.65
N GLN A 14 11.08 9.56 -13.76
CA GLN A 14 11.87 10.40 -14.66
C GLN A 14 12.13 11.80 -14.09
N THR A 15 11.14 12.37 -13.40
CA THR A 15 11.20 13.76 -12.91
C THR A 15 11.45 13.85 -11.40
N GLY A 16 11.23 12.76 -10.67
CA GLY A 16 11.24 12.75 -9.21
C GLY A 16 10.07 13.52 -8.58
N ILE A 17 9.01 13.81 -9.34
CA ILE A 17 7.84 14.53 -8.84
C ILE A 17 6.97 13.59 -8.00
N LEU A 18 6.51 14.06 -6.85
CA LEU A 18 5.55 13.34 -6.01
C LEU A 18 4.18 13.36 -6.68
N LEU A 19 3.70 12.17 -7.11
CA LEU A 19 2.39 12.02 -7.74
C LEU A 19 1.28 11.83 -6.71
N LEU A 20 1.48 10.92 -5.75
CA LEU A 20 0.44 10.53 -4.81
C LEU A 20 1.00 10.24 -3.42
N LYS A 21 0.17 10.50 -2.42
CA LYS A 21 0.45 10.21 -1.02
C LYS A 21 -0.69 9.36 -0.44
N LEU A 22 -0.40 8.10 -0.19
CA LEU A 22 -1.36 7.15 0.37
C LEU A 22 -1.12 7.05 1.87
N SER A 23 -2.11 7.46 2.65
CA SER A 23 -2.02 7.37 4.09
C SER A 23 -2.61 6.07 4.60
N SER A 24 -1.74 5.19 5.09
CA SER A 24 -2.14 3.96 5.80
C SER A 24 -2.37 4.21 7.31
N HIS A 25 -2.38 5.49 7.73
CA HIS A 25 -2.51 6.02 9.10
C HIS A 25 -2.75 4.93 10.15
N GLN A 26 -1.65 4.44 10.73
CA GLN A 26 -1.52 3.88 12.09
C GLN A 26 -0.33 2.93 12.22
N ASN A 27 0.29 2.45 11.13
CA ASN A 27 1.28 1.36 11.23
C ASN A 27 2.34 1.33 10.11
N VAL A 28 3.45 0.67 10.40
CA VAL A 28 4.57 0.46 9.47
C VAL A 28 4.13 -0.39 8.28
N VAL A 29 4.37 0.13 7.07
CA VAL A 29 4.25 -0.62 5.80
C VAL A 29 5.37 -1.64 5.75
N ARG A 30 5.03 -2.91 5.55
CA ARG A 30 5.99 -4.02 5.48
C ARG A 30 6.36 -4.37 4.06
N ASP A 31 5.38 -4.31 3.17
CA ASP A 31 5.55 -4.70 1.78
C ASP A 31 4.50 -4.02 0.90
N LEU A 32 4.79 -3.95 -0.40
CA LEU A 32 3.94 -3.36 -1.42
C LEU A 32 4.13 -4.09 -2.76
N SER A 33 3.02 -4.34 -3.45
CA SER A 33 3.00 -5.00 -4.76
C SER A 33 2.11 -4.22 -5.72
N PHE A 34 2.54 -4.10 -6.97
CA PHE A 34 1.78 -3.47 -8.05
C PHE A 34 1.08 -4.53 -8.90
N THR A 35 -0.05 -4.18 -9.51
CA THR A 35 -0.58 -4.97 -10.63
C THR A 35 0.31 -4.79 -11.86
N PRO A 36 0.33 -5.75 -12.80
CA PRO A 36 1.04 -5.58 -14.08
C PRO A 36 0.57 -4.34 -14.86
N SER A 37 -0.71 -3.99 -14.72
CA SER A 37 -1.30 -2.77 -15.30
C SER A 37 -0.87 -1.47 -14.63
N GLY A 38 -0.18 -1.53 -13.47
CA GLY A 38 0.20 -0.36 -12.67
C GLY A 38 -1.00 0.42 -12.10
N SER A 39 -2.22 -0.11 -12.21
CA SER A 39 -3.44 0.59 -11.80
C SER A 39 -3.78 0.39 -10.32
N LEU A 40 -3.39 -0.73 -9.73
CA LEU A 40 -3.63 -1.02 -8.32
C LEU A 40 -2.33 -1.27 -7.57
N ILE A 41 -2.32 -0.88 -6.29
CA ILE A 41 -1.29 -1.23 -5.32
C ILE A 41 -1.92 -2.03 -4.19
N LEU A 42 -1.36 -3.20 -3.90
CA LEU A 42 -1.61 -3.97 -2.69
C LEU A 42 -0.52 -3.64 -1.67
N VAL A 43 -0.92 -3.32 -0.44
CA VAL A 43 -0.02 -2.91 0.64
C VAL A 43 -0.24 -3.78 1.85
N SER A 44 0.85 -4.32 2.40
CA SER A 44 0.87 -5.01 3.68
C SER A 44 1.24 -4.08 4.84
N VAL A 45 0.42 -4.09 5.89
CA VAL A 45 0.58 -3.21 7.05
C VAL A 45 0.72 -4.02 8.34
N SER A 46 1.90 -3.94 8.96
CA SER A 46 2.39 -4.87 9.99
C SER A 46 1.42 -5.13 11.15
N ARG A 47 0.87 -4.06 11.74
CA ARG A 47 0.21 -4.13 13.06
C ARG A 47 -1.31 -4.23 12.96
N ASN A 48 -1.88 -3.86 11.81
CA ASN A 48 -3.31 -3.98 11.56
C ASN A 48 -3.70 -5.37 11.02
N LYS A 49 -2.73 -6.25 10.74
CA LYS A 49 -2.95 -7.60 10.17
C LYS A 49 -3.80 -7.58 8.90
N ASN A 50 -3.88 -6.42 8.26
CA ASN A 50 -4.76 -6.15 7.16
C ASN A 50 -3.90 -5.78 5.96
N LEU A 51 -4.34 -6.23 4.79
CA LEU A 51 -3.85 -5.70 3.53
C LEU A 51 -4.77 -4.57 3.08
N ARG A 52 -4.22 -3.54 2.44
CA ARG A 52 -5.00 -2.45 1.86
C ARG A 52 -4.74 -2.39 0.36
N ILE A 53 -5.80 -2.25 -0.41
CA ILE A 53 -5.73 -2.07 -1.86
C ILE A 53 -6.07 -0.62 -2.18
N TRP A 54 -5.21 -0.02 -2.99
CA TRP A 54 -5.32 1.35 -3.46
C TRP A 54 -5.42 1.37 -4.98
N ASP A 55 -6.34 2.17 -5.50
CA ASP A 55 -6.52 2.41 -6.92
C ASP A 55 -5.80 3.71 -7.30
N LEU A 56 -4.74 3.60 -8.10
CA LEU A 56 -3.95 4.72 -8.56
C LEU A 56 -4.68 5.54 -9.64
N ASN A 57 -5.54 4.92 -10.44
CA ASN A 57 -6.36 5.63 -11.43
C ASN A 57 -7.36 6.56 -10.74
N LYS A 58 -7.75 6.23 -9.51
CA LYS A 58 -8.63 7.06 -8.67
C LYS A 58 -7.86 7.93 -7.68
N GLN A 59 -6.71 8.48 -8.10
CA GLN A 59 -5.86 9.36 -7.30
C GLN A 59 -5.43 8.73 -5.97
N GLY A 60 -5.14 7.42 -5.97
CA GLY A 60 -4.76 6.74 -4.75
C GLY A 60 -5.93 6.65 -3.77
N LYS A 61 -7.12 6.29 -4.25
CA LYS A 61 -8.26 6.00 -3.38
C LYS A 61 -8.12 4.60 -2.82
N GLN A 62 -8.24 4.44 -1.51
CA GLN A 62 -8.36 3.11 -0.91
C GLN A 62 -9.69 2.50 -1.36
N ILE A 63 -9.62 1.35 -2.04
CA ILE A 63 -10.81 0.66 -2.55
C ILE A 63 -11.20 -0.52 -1.67
N GLN A 64 -10.24 -1.14 -0.98
CA GLN A 64 -10.53 -2.32 -0.15
C GLN A 64 -9.54 -2.49 1.00
N VAL A 65 -10.04 -3.09 2.07
CA VAL A 65 -9.23 -3.61 3.18
C VAL A 65 -9.49 -5.11 3.25
N LEU A 66 -8.44 -5.92 3.11
CA LEU A 66 -8.52 -7.36 3.30
C LEU A 66 -8.16 -7.65 4.75
N SER A 67 -9.17 -8.05 5.52
CA SER A 67 -9.04 -8.56 6.87
C SER A 67 -9.17 -10.08 6.86
N GLY A 68 -8.47 -10.75 7.77
CA GLY A 68 -8.51 -12.21 7.89
C GLY A 68 -7.23 -12.83 8.44
N HIS A 69 -6.09 -12.14 8.31
CA HIS A 69 -4.86 -12.61 8.92
C HIS A 69 -4.96 -12.49 10.45
N LEU A 70 -4.70 -13.59 11.14
CA LEU A 70 -4.66 -13.65 12.61
C LEU A 70 -3.34 -13.13 13.18
N GLN A 71 -2.32 -12.94 12.33
CA GLN A 71 -0.97 -12.50 12.69
C GLN A 71 -0.46 -11.42 11.72
N TRP A 72 0.73 -10.89 11.97
CA TRP A 72 1.37 -9.89 11.11
C TRP A 72 1.58 -10.41 9.70
N VAL A 73 1.31 -9.54 8.73
CA VAL A 73 1.58 -9.83 7.33
C VAL A 73 2.93 -9.24 6.97
N TYR A 74 3.84 -10.07 6.49
CA TYR A 74 5.21 -9.67 6.18
C TYR A 74 5.42 -9.37 4.71
N CYS A 75 4.69 -10.06 3.83
CA CYS A 75 4.85 -9.99 2.39
C CYS A 75 3.48 -10.10 1.72
N CYS A 76 3.33 -9.50 0.55
CA CYS A 76 2.16 -9.65 -0.30
C CYS A 76 2.55 -9.59 -1.77
N SER A 77 1.88 -10.37 -2.62
CA SER A 77 2.08 -10.37 -4.07
C SER A 77 0.74 -10.39 -4.78
N ILE A 78 0.70 -9.80 -5.97
CA ILE A 78 -0.44 -9.86 -6.89
C ILE A 78 -0.07 -10.82 -8.02
N SER A 79 -0.94 -11.80 -8.30
CA SER A 79 -0.75 -12.67 -9.47
C SER A 79 -0.88 -11.83 -10.75
N PRO A 80 0.03 -11.96 -11.73
CA PRO A 80 -0.29 -11.60 -13.09
C PRO A 80 -1.36 -12.59 -13.58
N ASP A 81 -2.46 -12.06 -14.12
CA ASP A 81 -3.40 -12.85 -14.92
C ASP A 81 -2.81 -13.13 -16.31
#